data_AF-A0A239FMR1-F1
#
_entry.id   AF-A0A239FMR1-F1
#
_cell.length_a   1.000
_cell.length_b   1.000
_cell.length_c   1.000
_cell.angle_alpha   90.00
_cell.angle_beta   90.00
_cell.angle_gamma   90.00
#
_symmetry.space_group_name_H-M   'P 1'
#
loop_
_entity.id
_entity.type
_entity.pdbx_description
1 polymer ?
#
loop_
_entity_poly.entity_id
_entity_poly.type
_entity_poly.pdbx_seq_one_letter_code
_entity_poly.pdbx_strand_id
1 'polypeptide(L)' 'MKNTRTAGVERDFPAWMVWVSRQGAYWGAVRRDPSSSLPPTVIADSEDELRAALAVQPSGGELSQ' A
#
# COMPACT_ATOMS: atom_id res chain seq x y z
N MET A 1 8.83 -10.12 14.33
CA MET A 1 7.54 -9.65 14.88
C MET A 1 6.78 -8.95 13.77
N LYS A 2 5.65 -9.50 13.30
CA LYS A 2 4.85 -8.86 12.25
C LYS A 2 4.12 -7.67 12.89
N ASN A 3 4.37 -6.46 12.41
CA ASN A 3 3.75 -5.25 12.95
C ASN A 3 2.23 -5.35 12.76
N THR A 4 1.47 -5.43 13.87
CA THR A 4 0.00 -5.47 13.84
C THR A 4 -0.59 -4.26 13.13
N ARG A 5 0.14 -3.13 13.14
CA ARG A 5 -0.22 -1.88 12.43
C ARG A 5 -0.34 -2.06 10.92
N THR A 6 0.61 -2.73 10.26
CA THR A 6 0.57 -2.88 8.79
C THR A 6 -0.36 -4.01 8.35
N ALA A 7 -0.58 -5.01 9.20
CA ALA A 7 -1.45 -6.15 8.90
C ALA A 7 -2.92 -5.77 8.64
N GLY A 8 -3.42 -4.69 9.27
CA GLY A 8 -4.76 -4.16 8.99
C GLY A 8 -4.87 -3.63 7.55
N VAL A 9 -3.93 -2.76 7.17
CA VAL A 9 -3.88 -2.18 5.81
C VAL A 9 -3.69 -3.26 4.74
N GLU A 10 -2.80 -4.24 4.97
CA GLU A 10 -2.60 -5.35 4.02
C GLU A 10 -3.85 -6.24 3.86
N ARG A 11 -4.70 -6.33 4.89
CA ARG A 11 -5.97 -7.06 4.79
C ARG A 11 -6.99 -6.30 3.94
N ASP A 12 -7.02 -4.99 4.10
CA ASP A 12 -7.91 -4.11 3.34
C ASP A 12 -7.44 -3.96 1.87
N PHE A 13 -6.12 -4.05 1.64
CA PHE A 13 -5.45 -3.87 0.35
C PHE A 13 -4.49 -5.04 0.02
N PRO A 14 -5.00 -6.23 -0.33
CA PRO A 14 -4.19 -7.46 -0.45
C PRO A 14 -3.18 -7.45 -1.61
N ALA A 15 -3.37 -6.59 -2.61
CA ALA A 15 -2.45 -6.38 -3.73
C ALA A 15 -1.17 -5.63 -3.32
N TRP A 16 -1.12 -5.11 -2.08
CA TRP A 16 -0.06 -4.27 -1.57
C TRP A 16 0.67 -4.94 -0.40
N MET A 17 1.95 -4.65 -0.28
CA MET A 17 2.78 -5.02 0.86
C MET A 17 3.13 -3.74 1.60
N VAL A 18 2.75 -3.67 2.88
CA VAL A 18 2.80 -2.42 3.65
C VAL A 18 3.89 -2.50 4.71
N TRP A 19 4.67 -1.44 4.80
CA TRP A 19 5.72 -1.26 5.78
C TRP A 19 5.61 0.13 6.42
N VAL A 20 6.20 0.26 7.61
CA VAL A 20 6.28 1.52 8.33
C VAL A 20 7.74 1.76 8.67
N SER A 21 8.21 3.00 8.56
CA SER A 21 9.59 3.33 8.90
C SER A 21 9.88 3.02 10.38
N ARG A 22 11.16 2.77 10.71
CA ARG A 22 11.57 2.34 12.06
C ARG A 22 11.13 3.25 13.21
N GLN A 23 10.82 4.51 12.92
CA GLN A 23 10.38 5.50 13.90
C GLN A 23 8.88 5.83 13.79
N GLY A 24 8.14 5.15 12.90
CA GLY A 24 6.75 5.52 12.60
C GLY A 24 6.62 6.85 11.86
N ALA A 25 7.72 7.36 11.29
CA ALA A 25 7.76 8.68 10.66
C ALA A 25 7.05 8.73 9.31
N TYR A 26 6.91 7.58 8.64
CA TYR A 26 6.19 7.47 7.37
C TYR A 26 5.77 6.02 7.13
N TRP A 27 4.70 5.89 6.37
CA TRP A 27 4.11 4.65 5.89
C TRP A 27 4.46 4.45 4.42
N GLY A 28 4.74 3.21 4.05
CA GLY A 28 5.05 2.84 2.68
C GLY A 28 4.27 1.60 2.26
N ALA A 29 3.84 1.56 1.01
CA ALA A 29 3.24 0.39 0.39
C ALA A 29 3.90 0.14 -0.95
N VAL A 30 4.24 -1.11 -1.22
CA VAL A 30 4.78 -1.56 -2.51
C VAL A 30 3.80 -2.54 -3.13
N ARG A 31 3.60 -2.49 -4.44
CA ARG A 31 2.73 -3.42 -5.14
C ARG A 31 3.36 -4.81 -5.13
N ARG A 32 2.56 -5.85 -4.88
CA ARG A 32 3.03 -7.24 -4.90
C ARG A 32 3.22 -7.77 -6.33
N ASP A 33 2.49 -7.22 -7.28
CA ASP A 33 2.57 -7.61 -8.69
C ASP A 33 3.67 -6.81 -9.41
N PRO A 34 4.78 -7.46 -9.83
CA PRO A 34 5.86 -6.80 -10.53
C PRO A 34 5.55 -6.52 -12.02
N SER A 35 4.51 -7.12 -12.58
CA SER A 35 4.05 -6.91 -13.97
C SER A 35 3.16 -5.66 -14.16
N SER A 36 2.84 -4.98 -13.07
CA SER A 36 2.03 -3.77 -13.04
C SER A 36 2.70 -2.56 -13.70
N SER A 37 1.99 -1.86 -14.58
CA SER A 37 2.39 -0.55 -15.12
C SER A 37 2.17 0.63 -14.18
N LEU A 38 1.46 0.43 -13.06
CA LEU A 38 1.19 1.45 -12.05
C LEU A 38 2.39 1.69 -11.12
N PRO A 39 2.45 2.85 -10.41
CA PRO A 39 3.55 3.20 -9.54
C PRO A 39 3.84 2.06 -8.56
N PRO A 40 5.09 1.58 -8.51
CA PRO A 40 5.42 0.40 -7.72
C PRO A 40 5.37 0.69 -6.22
N THR A 41 5.40 1.96 -5.80
CA THR A 41 5.53 2.37 -4.41
C THR A 41 4.71 3.62 -4.10
N VAL A 42 4.00 3.60 -2.98
CA VAL A 42 3.28 4.72 -2.37
C VAL A 42 3.92 5.01 -1.02
N ILE A 43 4.17 6.28 -0.72
CA ILE A 43 4.70 6.74 0.58
C ILE A 43 3.74 7.80 1.10
N ALA A 44 3.42 7.74 2.38
CA ALA A 44 2.53 8.68 3.07
C ALA A 44 3.07 8.97 4.48
N ASP A 45 2.74 10.12 5.04
CA ASP A 45 3.17 10.49 6.41
C ASP A 45 2.32 9.80 7.48
N SER A 46 1.14 9.29 7.11
CA SER A 46 0.20 8.62 8.03
C SER A 46 -0.48 7.37 7.43
N GLU A 47 -1.06 6.54 8.31
CA GLU A 47 -1.83 5.34 7.90
C GLU A 47 -3.07 5.71 7.08
N ASP A 48 -3.76 6.79 7.45
CA ASP A 48 -4.98 7.25 6.79
C ASP A 48 -4.68 7.76 5.37
N GLU A 49 -3.65 8.60 5.22
CA GLU A 49 -3.18 9.04 3.91
C GLU A 49 -2.71 7.86 3.04
N LEU A 50 -2.04 6.87 3.64
CA LEU A 50 -1.68 5.67 2.90
C LEU A 50 -2.95 4.94 2.42
N ARG A 51 -3.94 4.74 3.28
CA ARG A 51 -5.21 4.09 2.89
C ARG A 51 -5.93 4.87 1.79
N ALA A 52 -6.00 6.20 1.90
CA ALA A 52 -6.61 7.06 0.89
C ALA A 52 -5.87 6.95 -0.45
N ALA A 53 -4.54 6.97 -0.42
CA ALA A 53 -3.72 6.80 -1.61
C ALA A 53 -3.90 5.40 -2.22
N LEU A 54 -3.95 4.34 -1.42
CA LEU A 54 -4.18 2.98 -1.89
C LEU A 54 -5.58 2.78 -2.47
N ALA A 55 -6.60 3.45 -1.92
CA ALA A 55 -7.98 3.39 -2.41
C ALA A 55 -8.16 4.04 -3.78
N VAL A 56 -7.36 5.05 -4.12
CA VAL A 56 -7.39 5.67 -5.46
C VAL A 56 -6.51 4.94 -6.47
N GLN A 57 -5.62 4.04 -6.03
CA GLN A 57 -4.85 3.21 -6.95
C GLN A 57 -5.71 2.04 -7.45
N PRO A 58 -5.77 1.80 -8.76
CA PRO A 58 -6.51 0.65 -9.30
C PRO A 58 -6.03 -0.64 -8.63
N SER A 59 -6.96 -1.48 -8.18
CA SER A 59 -6.65 -2.81 -7.62
C SER A 59 -6.43 -3.82 -8.74
N GLY A 60 -5.44 -3.58 -9.60
CA GLY A 60 -4.91 -4.55 -10.55
C GLY A 60 -5.97 -5.37 -11.28
N GLY A 61 -6.74 -4.70 -12.15
CA GLY A 61 -7.76 -5.38 -12.96
C GLY A 61 -8.51 -4.45 -13.91
N GLU A 62 -8.64 -3.16 -13.56
CA GLU A 62 -9.39 -2.22 -14.40
C GLU A 62 -8.44 -1.29 -15.16
N LEU A 63 -7.70 -1.86 -16.12
CA LEU A 63 -7.28 -1.12 -17.30
C LEU A 63 -8.15 -1.63 -18.46
N SER A 64 -9.16 -0.82 -18.78
CA SER A 64 -9.87 -0.75 -20.07
C SER A 64 -10.92 -1.84 -20.37
N GLN A 65 -12.18 -1.42 -20.38
CA GLN A 65 -13.05 -1.67 -21.53
C GLN A 65 -13.52 -0.34 -22.12
#